data_AF-A0A1C6SFT0-F1
#
_entry.id   AF-A0A1C6SFT0-F1
#
_cell.length_a   1.000
_cell.length_b   1.000
_cell.length_c   1.000
_cell.angle_alpha   90.00
_cell.angle_beta   90.00
_cell.angle_gamma   90.00
#
_symmetry.space_group_name_H-M   'P 1'
#
loop_
_entity.id
_entity.type
_entity.pdbx_description
1 polymer ?
#
loop_
_entity_poly.entity_id
_entity_poly.type
_entity_poly.pdbx_seq_one_letter_code
_entity_poly.pdbx_strand_id
1 'polypeptide(L)'
;MVATGTVGTLCVLLVALRPAVLPVFTDDPDVRAVMTGLLPVVALAVLGDGLQAVLGFGLTGLRRTTPSFVVFAAIYGLLAVVALPVASLGGVVGLWTALAVANALVAVGQGTAFLRVSGRLGSAVGNAR
;
A
#
# COMPACT_ATOMS: atom_id res chain seq x y z
N MET A 1 -9.33 -7.14 10.29
CA MET A 1 -8.18 -8.08 10.27
C MET A 1 -8.36 -9.22 9.29
N VAL A 2 -9.55 -9.85 9.21
CA VAL A 2 -9.80 -10.97 8.28
C VAL A 2 -9.51 -10.59 6.82
N ALA A 3 -10.02 -9.45 6.33
CA ALA A 3 -9.82 -9.02 4.94
C ALA A 3 -8.33 -8.85 4.57
N THR A 4 -7.52 -8.21 5.42
CA THR A 4 -6.06 -8.04 5.18
C THR A 4 -5.34 -9.39 5.19
N GLY A 5 -5.74 -10.30 6.08
CA GLY A 5 -5.22 -11.67 6.11
C GLY A 5 -5.54 -12.43 4.83
N THR A 6 -6.81 -12.39 4.38
CA THR A 6 -7.24 -13.03 3.14
C THR A 6 -6.51 -12.49 1.92
N VAL A 7 -6.37 -11.16 1.81
CA VAL A 7 -5.62 -10.53 0.72
C VAL A 7 -4.16 -10.97 0.74
N GLY A 8 -3.52 -11.00 1.91
CA GLY A 8 -2.14 -11.49 2.02
C GLY A 8 -1.99 -12.95 1.62
N THR A 9 -2.91 -13.83 2.04
CA THR A 9 -2.92 -15.23 1.61
C THR A 9 -3.09 -15.35 0.10
N LEU A 10 -4.00 -14.58 -0.50
CA LEU A 10 -4.19 -14.57 -1.95
C LEU A 10 -2.95 -14.07 -2.69
N CYS A 11 -2.29 -13.01 -2.21
CA CYS A 11 -1.04 -12.52 -2.78
C CYS A 11 0.07 -13.60 -2.72
N VAL A 12 0.22 -14.28 -1.59
CA VAL A 12 1.21 -15.36 -1.44
C VAL A 12 0.89 -16.52 -2.38
N LEU A 13 -0.37 -16.96 -2.43
CA LEU A 13 -0.80 -18.02 -3.33
C LEU A 13 -0.56 -17.65 -4.79
N LEU A 14 -0.93 -16.44 -5.20
CA LEU A 14 -0.72 -15.95 -6.56
C LEU A 14 0.76 -15.92 -6.94
N VAL A 15 1.61 -15.41 -6.04
CA VAL A 15 3.07 -15.38 -6.27
C VAL A 15 3.64 -16.79 -6.31
N ALA A 16 3.22 -17.70 -5.44
CA ALA A 16 3.71 -19.09 -5.43
C ALA A 16 3.25 -19.89 -6.65
N LEU A 17 1.98 -19.73 -7.04
CA LEU A 17 1.35 -20.43 -8.16
C LEU A 17 1.53 -19.71 -9.51
N ARG A 18 2.31 -18.63 -9.56
CA ARG A 18 2.59 -17.86 -10.78
C ARG A 18 2.98 -18.71 -12.00
N PRO A 19 3.76 -19.81 -11.91
CA PRO A 19 4.12 -20.59 -13.10
C PRO A 19 2.93 -21.33 -13.71
N ALA A 20 1.90 -21.65 -12.90
CA ALA A 20 0.67 -22.30 -13.35
C ALA A 20 -0.40 -21.28 -13.77
N VAL A 21 -0.44 -20.11 -13.12
CA VAL A 21 -1.44 -19.08 -13.36
C VAL A 21 -1.13 -18.26 -14.61
N LEU A 22 0.13 -17.84 -14.81
CA LEU A 22 0.50 -16.96 -15.93
C LEU A 22 0.21 -17.54 -17.33
N PRO A 23 0.45 -18.85 -17.60
CA PRO A 23 0.13 -19.45 -18.90
C PRO A 23 -1.38 -19.44 -19.23
N VAL A 24 -2.27 -19.32 -18.23
CA VAL A 24 -3.71 -19.23 -18.47
C VAL A 24 -4.09 -17.90 -19.12
N PHE A 25 -3.31 -16.84 -18.88
CA PHE A 25 -3.60 -15.49 -19.37
C PHE A 25 -2.84 -15.14 -20.65
N THR A 26 -1.67 -15.73 -20.88
CA THR A 26 -0.86 -15.43 -22.06
C THR A 26 0.12 -16.56 -22.38
N ASP A 27 0.24 -16.87 -23.67
CA ASP A 27 1.24 -17.80 -24.20
C ASP A 27 2.59 -17.12 -24.47
N ASP A 28 2.63 -15.78 -24.48
CA ASP A 28 3.85 -15.01 -24.78
C ASP A 28 4.92 -15.22 -23.67
N PRO A 29 6.10 -15.78 -24.00
CA PRO A 29 7.15 -16.05 -23.02
C PRO A 29 7.77 -14.78 -22.44
N ASP A 30 7.85 -13.69 -23.21
CA ASP A 30 8.45 -12.43 -22.77
C ASP A 30 7.54 -11.74 -21.75
N VAL A 31 6.23 -11.71 -22.01
CA VAL A 31 5.24 -11.20 -21.05
C VAL A 31 5.28 -12.01 -19.75
N ARG A 32 5.39 -13.33 -19.83
CA ARG A 32 5.50 -14.20 -18.64
C ARG A 32 6.76 -13.94 -17.84
N ALA A 33 7.89 -13.71 -18.49
CA ALA A 33 9.15 -13.37 -17.82
C ALA A 33 9.01 -12.04 -17.04
N VAL A 34 8.44 -11.02 -17.66
CA VAL A 34 8.18 -9.73 -17.01
C VAL A 34 7.23 -9.89 -15.82
N MET A 35 6.10 -10.58 -16.01
CA MET A 35 5.12 -10.80 -14.93
C MET A 35 5.68 -11.62 -13.76
N THR A 36 6.60 -12.55 -14.03
CA THR A 36 7.26 -13.35 -12.99
C THR A 36 8.07 -12.47 -12.03
N GLY A 37 8.75 -11.44 -12.54
CA GLY A 37 9.46 -10.46 -11.71
C GLY A 37 8.54 -9.39 -11.12
N LEU A 38 7.46 -9.02 -11.82
CA LEU A 38 6.57 -7.93 -11.40
C LEU A 38 5.57 -8.34 -10.31
N LEU A 39 5.08 -9.58 -10.34
CA LEU A 39 4.05 -10.09 -9.41
C LEU A 39 4.39 -9.87 -7.92
N PRO A 40 5.61 -10.15 -7.44
CA PRO A 40 5.98 -9.85 -6.05
C PRO A 40 5.87 -8.35 -5.70
N VAL A 41 6.24 -7.47 -6.63
CA VAL A 41 6.17 -6.01 -6.43
C VAL A 41 4.72 -5.56 -6.35
N VAL A 42 3.86 -6.07 -7.24
CA VAL A 42 2.42 -5.82 -7.21
C VAL A 42 1.80 -6.31 -5.90
N ALA A 43 2.18 -7.51 -5.45
CA ALA A 43 1.72 -8.06 -4.17
C ALA A 43 2.09 -7.14 -2.99
N LEU A 44 3.31 -6.61 -2.95
CA LEU A 44 3.73 -5.65 -1.94
C LEU A 44 2.93 -4.34 -2.03
N ALA A 45 2.68 -3.84 -3.24
CA ALA A 45 1.85 -2.65 -3.43
C ALA A 45 0.42 -2.86 -2.90
N VAL A 46 -0.21 -3.99 -3.21
CA VAL A 46 -1.56 -4.35 -2.76
C VAL A 46 -1.63 -4.51 -1.24
N LEU A 47 -0.63 -5.15 -0.63
CA LEU A 47 -0.53 -5.27 0.82
C LEU A 47 -0.38 -3.90 1.50
N GLY A 48 0.48 -3.05 0.96
CA GLY A 48 0.66 -1.68 1.42
C GLY A 48 -0.63 -0.88 1.32
N ASP A 49 -1.35 -1.01 0.20
CA ASP A 49 -2.64 -0.35 -0.04
C ASP A 49 -3.69 -0.76 0.99
N GLY A 50 -3.85 -2.07 1.21
CA GLY A 50 -4.76 -2.59 2.22
C GLY A 50 -4.42 -2.09 3.63
N LEU A 51 -3.13 -1.98 3.97
CA LEU A 51 -2.70 -1.48 5.26
C LEU A 51 -3.02 0.01 5.46
N GLN A 52 -2.66 0.88 4.52
CA GLN A 52 -3.00 2.29 4.61
C GLN A 52 -4.52 2.52 4.63
N ALA A 53 -5.30 1.73 3.88
CA ALA A 53 -6.75 1.90 3.82
C ALA A 53 -7.36 1.64 5.20
N VAL A 54 -6.95 0.55 5.87
CA VAL A 54 -7.41 0.24 7.23
C VAL A 54 -7.04 1.35 8.22
N LEU A 55 -5.81 1.88 8.17
CA LEU A 55 -5.36 2.96 9.05
C LEU A 55 -6.11 4.28 8.80
N GLY A 56 -6.30 4.64 7.53
CA GLY A 56 -7.06 5.81 7.12
C GLY A 56 -8.53 5.74 7.53
N PHE A 57 -9.17 4.59 7.36
CA PHE A 57 -10.54 4.37 7.84
C PHE A 57 -10.63 4.38 9.38
N GLY A 58 -9.61 3.88 10.09
CA GLY A 58 -9.52 3.98 11.54
C GLY A 58 -9.52 5.44 12.04
N LEU A 59 -8.71 6.30 11.42
CA LEU A 59 -8.70 7.75 11.70
C LEU A 59 -10.02 8.44 11.35
N THR A 60 -10.67 7.98 10.27
CA THR A 60 -12.01 8.45 9.88
C THR A 60 -13.06 8.11 10.94
N GLY A 61 -13.02 6.88 11.47
CA GLY A 61 -13.87 6.46 12.59
C GLY A 61 -13.67 7.30 13.85
N LEU A 62 -12.45 7.79 14.09
CA LEU A 62 -12.13 8.73 15.18
C LEU A 62 -12.53 10.19 14.90
N ARG A 63 -13.25 10.47 13.79
CA ARG A 63 -13.60 11.83 13.31
C ARG A 63 -12.40 12.77 13.15
N ARG A 64 -11.19 12.24 12.94
CA ARG A 64 -9.97 13.02 12.68
C ARG A 64 -9.40 12.64 11.31
N THR A 65 -10.11 13.02 10.26
CA THR A 65 -9.78 12.72 8.86
C THR A 65 -8.71 13.62 8.27
N THR A 66 -8.59 14.87 8.74
CA THR A 66 -7.68 15.89 8.16
C THR A 66 -6.23 15.43 8.08
N PRO A 67 -5.61 14.84 9.12
CA PRO A 67 -4.22 14.39 9.05
C PRO A 67 -4.04 13.26 8.02
N SER A 68 -5.02 12.37 7.91
CA SER A 68 -5.00 11.26 6.95
C SER A 68 -5.07 11.77 5.51
N PHE A 69 -5.98 12.71 5.23
CA PHE A 69 -6.12 13.32 3.91
C PHE A 69 -4.87 14.08 3.47
N VAL A 70 -4.23 14.81 4.39
CA VAL A 70 -3.02 15.57 4.07
C VAL A 70 -1.86 14.63 3.71
N VAL A 71 -1.63 13.58 4.49
CA VAL A 71 -0.58 12.58 4.22
C VAL A 71 -0.83 11.89 2.88
N PHE A 72 -2.07 11.45 2.65
CA PHE A 72 -2.47 10.82 1.40
C PHE A 72 -2.24 11.73 0.20
N ALA A 73 -2.78 12.95 0.23
CA ALA A 73 -2.68 13.90 -0.88
C ALA A 73 -1.22 14.30 -1.17
N ALA A 74 -0.40 14.51 -0.14
CA ALA A 74 1.00 14.87 -0.31
C ALA A 74 1.81 13.75 -0.98
N ILE A 75 1.69 12.51 -0.49
CA ILE A 75 2.50 11.39 -0.99
C ILE A 75 2.04 10.96 -2.39
N TYR A 76 0.74 10.82 -2.61
CA TYR A 76 0.23 10.48 -3.95
C TYR A 76 0.37 11.62 -4.95
N GLY A 77 0.23 12.87 -4.51
CA GLY A 77 0.52 14.03 -5.35
C GLY A 77 1.98 14.04 -5.81
N LEU A 78 2.92 13.77 -4.90
CA LEU A 78 4.33 13.63 -5.26
C LEU A 78 4.56 12.48 -6.24
N LEU A 79 3.95 11.32 -5.98
CA LEU A 79 4.03 10.15 -6.88
C LEU A 79 3.55 10.51 -8.29
N ALA A 80 2.44 11.23 -8.41
CA ALA A 80 1.90 11.66 -9.70
C ALA A 80 2.89 12.58 -10.46
N VAL A 81 3.56 13.50 -9.75
CA VAL A 81 4.57 14.38 -10.35
C VAL A 81 5.78 13.59 -10.86
N VAL A 82 6.23 12.58 -10.12
CA VAL A 82 7.41 11.79 -10.48
C VAL A 82 7.10 10.55 -11.34
N ALA A 83 5.84 10.30 -11.69
CA ALA A 83 5.45 9.09 -12.39
C ALA A 83 6.14 8.95 -13.76
N LEU A 84 6.18 10.03 -14.56
CA LEU A 84 6.83 10.03 -15.87
C LEU A 84 8.35 9.75 -15.80
N PRO A 85 9.15 10.46 -14.97
CA PRO A 85 10.56 10.15 -14.85
C PRO A 85 10.83 8.78 -14.24
N VAL A 86 9.97 8.28 -13.36
CA VAL A 86 10.09 6.89 -12.85
C VAL A 86 9.82 5.88 -13.96
N ALA A 87 8.80 6.11 -14.78
CA ALA A 87 8.48 5.25 -15.91
C ALA A 87 9.60 5.22 -16.97
N SER A 88 10.27 6.35 -17.22
CA SER A 88 11.37 6.39 -18.19
C SER A 88 12.62 5.66 -17.72
N LEU A 89 12.88 5.61 -16.41
CA LEU A 89 14.06 4.94 -15.85
C LEU A 89 13.82 3.45 -15.53
N GLY A 90 12.64 3.11 -15.02
CA GLY A 90 12.35 1.77 -14.50
C GLY A 90 11.19 1.06 -15.19
N GLY A 91 10.56 1.69 -16.18
CA GLY A 91 9.39 1.14 -16.87
C GLY A 91 8.24 0.82 -15.90
N VAL A 92 7.50 -0.24 -16.25
CA VAL A 92 6.35 -0.71 -15.45
C VAL A 92 6.78 -1.18 -14.05
N VAL A 93 7.94 -1.83 -13.92
CA VAL A 93 8.45 -2.30 -12.62
C VAL A 93 8.77 -1.12 -11.71
N GLY A 94 9.38 -0.06 -12.26
CA GLY A 94 9.67 1.18 -11.55
C GLY A 94 8.41 1.84 -11.01
N LEU A 95 7.35 1.92 -11.83
CA LEU A 95 6.06 2.49 -11.41
C LEU A 95 5.42 1.70 -10.25
N TRP A 96 5.38 0.37 -10.35
CA TRP A 96 4.84 -0.48 -9.28
C TRP A 96 5.67 -0.41 -8.00
N THR A 97 6.99 -0.31 -8.14
CA THR A 97 7.90 -0.14 -6.99
C THR A 97 7.66 1.20 -6.31
N ALA A 98 7.57 2.30 -7.07
CA ALA A 98 7.27 3.62 -6.53
C ALA A 98 5.90 3.66 -5.85
N LEU A 99 4.89 2.99 -6.42
CA LEU A 99 3.59 2.84 -5.80
C LEU A 99 3.66 2.05 -4.49
N ALA A 100 4.38 0.93 -4.45
CA ALA A 100 4.56 0.16 -3.22
C ALA A 100 5.23 1.00 -2.11
N VAL A 101 6.24 1.79 -2.46
CA VAL A 101 6.91 2.72 -1.54
C VAL A 101 5.93 3.81 -1.07
N ALA A 102 5.16 4.40 -1.98
CA ALA A 102 4.15 5.41 -1.62
C ALA A 102 3.12 4.85 -0.63
N ASN A 103 2.57 3.67 -0.89
CA ASN A 103 1.60 3.01 -0.01
C ASN A 103 2.21 2.77 1.40
N ALA A 104 3.47 2.33 1.46
CA ALA A 104 4.18 2.15 2.73
C ALA A 104 4.38 3.48 3.48
N LEU A 105 4.76 4.55 2.78
CA LEU A 105 4.93 5.88 3.38
C LEU A 105 3.61 6.43 3.92
N VAL A 106 2.50 6.26 3.19
CA VAL A 106 1.17 6.67 3.67
C VAL A 106 0.77 5.86 4.90
N ALA A 107 0.97 4.54 4.88
CA ALA A 107 0.69 3.68 6.03
C ALA A 107 1.48 4.12 7.27
N VAL A 108 2.77 4.46 7.13
CA VAL A 108 3.59 4.99 8.23
C VAL A 108 3.06 6.36 8.70
N GLY A 109 2.74 7.27 7.78
CA GLY A 109 2.22 8.60 8.11
C GLY A 109 0.87 8.53 8.85
N GLN A 110 -0.06 7.70 8.38
CA GLN A 110 -1.35 7.48 9.04
C GLN A 110 -1.19 6.74 10.37
N GLY A 111 -0.34 5.72 10.44
CA GLY A 111 -0.07 4.97 11.66
C GLY A 111 0.52 5.84 12.77
N THR A 112 1.49 6.69 12.43
CA THR A 112 2.06 7.66 13.38
C THR A 112 1.05 8.70 13.84
N ALA A 113 0.20 9.20 12.93
CA ALA A 113 -0.90 10.11 13.29
C ALA A 113 -1.91 9.43 14.23
N PHE A 114 -2.28 8.18 13.95
CA PHE A 114 -3.19 7.39 14.78
C PHE A 114 -2.63 7.17 16.19
N LEU A 115 -1.36 6.79 16.31
CA LEU A 115 -0.69 6.61 17.61
C LEU A 115 -0.62 7.92 18.40
N ARG A 116 -0.30 9.04 17.74
CA ARG A 116 -0.28 10.37 18.39
C ARG A 116 -1.66 10.78 18.91
N VAL A 117 -2.71 10.55 18.13
CA VAL A 117 -4.10 10.86 18.53
C VAL A 117 -4.52 9.97 19.71
N SER A 118 -4.22 8.68 19.64
CA SER A 118 -4.57 7.71 20.67
C SER A 118 -3.85 7.98 22.00
N GLY A 119 -2.55 8.31 21.96
CA GLY A 119 -1.78 8.66 23.14
C GLY A 119 -2.31 9.91 23.85
N ARG A 120 -2.68 10.96 23.09
CA ARG A 120 -3.30 12.17 23.66
C ARG A 120 -4.62 11.89 24.37
N LEU A 121 -5.44 10.99 23.83
CA LEU A 121 -6.71 10.59 24.46
C LEU A 121 -6.45 9.85 25.78
N GLY A 122 -5.45 8.95 25.81
CA GLY A 122 -5.07 8.23 27.03
C GLY A 122 -4.57 9.16 28.15
N SER A 123 -3.71 10.12 27.83
CA SER A 123 -3.21 11.10 28.80
C SER A 123 -4.32 12.03 29.33
N ALA A 124 -5.26 12.44 28.47
CA ALA A 124 -6.39 13.28 28.87
C ALA A 124 -7.35 12.58 29.84
N VAL A 125 -7.60 11.27 29.65
CA VAL A 125 -8.40 10.46 30.59
C VAL A 125 -7.65 10.24 31.91
N GLY A 126 -6.32 10.08 31.87
CA GLY A 126 -5.48 9.95 33.06
C GLY A 126 -5.45 11.20 33.93
N ASN A 127 -5.45 12.40 33.35
CA ASN A 127 -5.50 13.67 34.08
C ASN A 127 -6.89 14.06 34.60
N ALA A 128 -7.96 13.37 34.17
CA ALA A 128 -9.33 13.62 34.60
C ALA A 128 -9.77 12.72 35.77
N ARG A 129 -8.88 11.84 36.26
CA ARG A 129 -9.03 11.03 37.47
C ARG A 129 -8.14 11.58 38.57
#